data_AF-A0A920UDW8-F1
#
_entry.id   AF-A0A920UDW8-F1
#
_cell.length_a   1.000
_cell.length_b   1.000
_cell.length_c   1.000
_cell.angle_alpha   90.00
_cell.angle_beta   90.00
_cell.angle_gamma   90.00
#
_symmetry.space_group_name_H-M   'P 1'
#
loop_
_entity.id
_entity.type
_entity.pdbx_description
1 polymer ?
#
loop_
_entity_poly.entity_id
_entity_poly.type
_entity_poly.pdbx_seq_one_letter_code
_entity_poly.pdbx_strand_id
1 'polypeptide(L)' 'MDWKNACTDVLPAVEQLKSLAEKTCEKHRLNFNDLNTYSSPRRLAIELSGLPDKENDRKWS' A
#
# COMPACT_ATOMS: atom_id res chain seq x y z
N MET A 1 -5.12 23.94 6.32
CA MET A 1 -3.75 23.53 5.93
C MET A 1 -3.88 22.25 5.13
N ASP A 2 -3.98 22.41 3.82
CA ASP A 2 -4.22 21.33 2.86
C ASP A 2 -2.90 20.62 2.57
N TRP A 3 -2.72 19.45 3.17
CA TRP A 3 -1.59 18.55 2.97
C TRP A 3 -1.54 17.94 1.56
N LYS A 4 -2.53 18.23 0.71
CA LYS A 4 -2.66 17.66 -0.65
C LYS A 4 -1.62 18.18 -1.67
N ASN A 5 -0.78 19.15 -1.31
CA ASN A 5 0.11 19.81 -2.28
C ASN A 5 1.60 19.87 -1.89
N ALA A 6 2.08 18.93 -1.07
CA ALA A 6 3.50 18.87 -0.71
C ALA A 6 4.28 17.88 -1.59
N CYS A 7 5.06 18.44 -2.52
CA CYS A 7 6.10 17.80 -3.36
C CYS A 7 5.62 17.17 -4.68
N THR A 8 5.64 17.98 -5.74
CA THR A 8 5.44 17.56 -7.14
C THR A 8 6.40 16.46 -7.59
N ASP A 9 7.59 16.37 -7.01
CA ASP A 9 8.60 15.34 -7.32
C ASP A 9 8.30 13.95 -6.72
N VAL A 10 7.37 13.85 -5.77
CA VAL A 10 7.05 12.58 -5.10
C VAL A 10 5.94 11.81 -5.82
N LEU A 11 5.16 12.44 -6.68
CA LEU A 11 4.09 11.80 -7.46
C LEU A 11 4.55 10.55 -8.25
N PRO A 12 5.63 10.60 -9.06
CA PRO A 12 6.08 9.41 -9.79
C PRO A 12 6.53 8.29 -8.85
N ALA A 13 7.06 8.61 -7.67
CA ALA A 13 7.44 7.61 -6.67
C ALA A 13 6.21 6.99 -5.98
N VAL A 14 5.15 7.78 -5.74
CA VAL A 14 3.86 7.30 -5.23
C VAL A 14 3.23 6.30 -6.20
N GLU A 15 3.20 6.63 -7.49
CA GLU A 15 2.65 5.75 -8.52
C GLU A 15 3.45 4.44 -8.66
N GLN A 16 4.77 4.52 -8.61
CA GLN A 16 5.64 3.34 -8.59
C GLN A 16 5.37 2.46 -7.37
N LEU A 17 5.27 3.06 -6.18
CA LEU A 17 4.99 2.32 -4.95
C LEU A 17 3.61 1.65 -4.99
N LYS A 18 2.60 2.35 -5.52
CA LYS A 18 1.28 1.78 -5.74
C LYS A 18 1.33 0.57 -6.68
N SER A 19 1.96 0.71 -7.85
CA SER A 19 2.07 -0.38 -8.82
C SER A 19 2.82 -1.58 -8.25
N LEU A 20 3.88 -1.34 -7.47
CA LEU A 20 4.63 -2.41 -6.80
C LEU A 20 3.74 -3.18 -5.81
N ALA A 21 2.90 -2.48 -5.07
CA ALA A 21 2.01 -3.09 -4.09
C ALA A 21 0.89 -3.89 -4.74
N GLU A 22 0.28 -3.36 -5.81
CA GLU A 22 -0.72 -4.08 -6.60
C GLU A 22 -0.14 -5.38 -7.17
N LYS A 23 1.04 -5.32 -7.80
CA LYS A 23 1.76 -6.50 -8.32
C LYS A 23 2.11 -7.50 -7.23
N THR A 24 2.49 -7.01 -6.06
CA THR A 24 2.80 -7.87 -4.90
C THR A 24 1.55 -8.57 -4.42
N CYS A 25 0.43 -7.84 -4.27
CA CYS A 25 -0.85 -8.43 -3.88
C CYS A 25 -1.32 -9.47 -4.91
N GLU A 26 -1.22 -9.18 -6.21
CA GLU A 26 -1.53 -10.13 -7.28
C GLU A 26 -0.67 -11.40 -7.18
N LYS A 27 0.66 -11.24 -7.05
CA LYS A 27 1.60 -12.36 -6.92
C LYS A 27 1.27 -13.26 -5.72
N HIS A 28 0.87 -12.65 -4.61
CA HIS A 28 0.53 -13.37 -3.37
C HIS A 28 -0.96 -13.75 -3.29
N ARG A 29 -1.76 -13.47 -4.33
CA ARG A 29 -3.22 -13.68 -4.38
C ARG A 29 -3.94 -13.06 -3.18
N LEU A 30 -3.45 -11.91 -2.72
CA LEU A 30 -4.05 -11.15 -1.64
C LEU A 30 -5.16 -10.28 -2.22
N ASN A 31 -6.35 -10.41 -1.64
CA ASN A 31 -7.44 -9.51 -1.92
C ASN A 31 -7.42 -8.38 -0.87
N PHE A 32 -7.51 -7.14 -1.31
CA PHE A 32 -7.62 -5.96 -0.46
C PHE A 32 -8.80 -5.11 -0.96
N ASN A 33 -9.42 -4.35 -0.07
CA ASN A 33 -10.56 -3.51 -0.40
C ASN A 33 -10.12 -2.17 -0.97
N ASP A 34 -9.18 -1.52 -0.28
CA ASP A 34 -8.75 -0.16 -0.58
C ASP A 34 -7.24 -0.01 -0.45
N LEU A 35 -6.68 0.90 -1.25
CA LEU A 35 -5.28 1.29 -1.23
C LEU A 35 -5.18 2.82 -1.09
N ASN A 36 -4.72 3.26 0.08
CA ASN A 36 -4.49 4.67 0.38
C ASN A 36 -3.00 5.01 0.22
N THR A 37 -2.69 6.23 -0.21
CA THR A 37 -1.30 6.70 -0.33
C THR A 37 -1.07 7.90 0.59
N TYR A 38 0.10 7.91 1.23
CA TYR A 38 0.54 8.97 2.12
C TYR A 38 1.92 9.44 1.70
N SER A 39 2.01 10.70 1.27
CA SER A 39 3.26 11.35 0.95
C SER A 39 3.51 12.52 1.89
N SER A 40 4.74 12.59 2.37
CA SER A 40 5.32 13.75 3.03
C SER A 40 6.78 13.85 2.59
N PRO A 41 7.44 15.00 2.77
CA PRO A 41 8.84 15.17 2.33
C PRO A 41 9.83 14.11 2.83
N ARG A 42 9.52 13.41 3.94
CA ARG A 42 10.40 12.37 4.53
C ARG A 42 9.78 10.97 4.57
N ARG A 43 8.52 10.81 4.21
CA ARG A 43 7.81 9.54 4.31
C ARG A 43 6.93 9.35 3.09
N LEU A 44 7.15 8.23 2.41
CA LEU A 44 6.28 7.72 1.37
C LEU A 44 5.76 6.37 1.85
N ALA A 45 4.44 6.24 1.97
CA ALA A 45 3.81 5.04 2.46
C ALA A 45 2.50 4.78 1.71
N ILE A 46 2.09 3.52 1.71
CA ILE A 46 0.77 3.08 1.29
C ILE A 46 0.14 2.28 2.43
N GLU A 47 -1.18 2.29 2.48
CA GLU A 47 -1.96 1.48 3.40
C GLU A 47 -2.88 0.61 2.57
N LEU A 48 -2.82 -0.70 2.82
CA LEU A 48 -3.72 -1.68 2.25
C LEU A 48 -4.76 -2.04 3.29
N SER A 49 -6.03 -1.78 2.98
CA SER A 49 -7.16 -2.07 3.85
C SER A 49 -7.89 -3.33 3.41
N GLY A 50 -8.48 -4.07 4.37
CA GLY A 50 -9.27 -5.25 4.06
C GLY A 50 -8.46 -6.49 3.65
N LEU A 51 -7.15 -6.50 3.90
CA LEU A 51 -6.38 -7.74 3.86
C LEU A 51 -6.92 -8.70 4.93
N PRO A 52 -7.01 -10.00 4.64
CA PRO A 52 -7.43 -10.98 5.64
C PRO A 52 -6.47 -10.93 6.83
N ASP A 53 -7.02 -11.00 8.04
CA ASP A 53 -6.21 -11.24 9.23
C ASP A 53 -5.30 -12.44 8.98
N LYS A 54 -4.03 -12.31 9.38
CA LYS A 54 -3.00 -13.33 9.19
C LYS A 54 -3.58 -14.69 9.55
N GLU A 55 -3.87 -15.49 8.52
CA GLU A 55 -4.34 -16.85 8.72
C GLU A 55 -3.21 -17.55 9.49
N ASN A 56 -3.48 -17.91 10.75
CA ASN A 56 -2.50 -18.61 11.57
C ASN A 56 -2.14 -19.87 10.80
N ASP A 57 -0.85 -20.03 10.50
CA ASP A 57 -0.27 -21.23 9.89
C ASP A 57 -0.93 -22.44 10.56
N ARG A 58 -1.80 -23.12 9.81
CA ARG A 58 -2.73 -24.11 10.34
C ARG A 58 -1.89 -25.21 10.98
N LYS A 59 -1.73 -25.16 12.32
CA LYS A 59 -1.04 -26.21 13.08
C LYS A 59 -1.77 -27.52 12.78
N TRP A 60 -1.06 -28.40 12.09
CA TRP A 60 -1.46 -29.75 11.77
C TRP A 60 -1.92 -30.48 13.05
N SER A 61 -3.18 -30.89 13.08
CA SER A 61 -3.72 -31.87 14.05
C SER A 61 -3.51 -33.28 13.52
#